data_AF-A0A7M1B1S6-F1
#
_entry.id   AF-A0A7M1B1S6-F1
#
_cell.length_a   1.000
_cell.length_b   1.000
_cell.length_c   1.000
_cell.angle_alpha   90.00
_cell.angle_beta   90.00
_cell.angle_gamma   90.00
#
_symmetry.space_group_name_H-M   'P 1'
#
loop_
_entity.id
_entity.type
_entity.pdbx_description
1 polymer ?
#
loop_
_entity_poly.entity_id
_entity_poly.type
_entity_poly.pdbx_seq_one_letter_code
_entity_poly.pdbx_strand_id
1 'polypeptide(L)'
;MVKKLVLFLLYVLFFMMAFIYFSPKVNIYYFAEQQLQKKGIVLNDETLSDEGFTLEIKNAVLYVKSLETAKIQKIKLNLFLLYNSVEVEGLVLSDMASGFIPLHVKSLYLVHTVFDPLHVKGKCSGEFGEADINIDLVKRTLQVLIKPSKKMLTHYRTTLRNLKKDKNGGFVYEQSF
;
A
#
# COMPACT_ATOMS: atom_id res chain seq x y z
N MET A 1 -16.79 41.81 4.72
CA MET A 1 -17.18 40.45 5.18
C MET A 1 -16.29 39.36 4.58
N VAL A 2 -15.99 39.39 3.28
CA VAL A 2 -15.10 38.43 2.61
C VAL A 2 -13.73 38.25 3.30
N LYS A 3 -13.08 39.34 3.73
CA LYS A 3 -11.79 39.26 4.47
C LYS A 3 -11.88 38.44 5.76
N LYS A 4 -12.99 38.55 6.51
CA LYS A 4 -13.21 37.77 7.74
C LYS A 4 -13.47 36.29 7.43
N LEU A 5 -14.18 36.00 6.34
CA LEU A 5 -14.45 34.64 5.88
C LEU A 5 -13.17 33.92 5.43
N VAL A 6 -12.33 34.59 4.64
CA VAL A 6 -11.04 34.04 4.20
C VAL A 6 -10.13 33.77 5.39
N LEU A 7 -10.05 34.71 6.34
CA LEU A 7 -9.27 34.53 7.56
C LEU A 7 -9.77 33.33 8.39
N PHE A 8 -11.08 33.18 8.52
CA PHE A 8 -11.68 32.03 9.19
C PHE A 8 -11.32 30.70 8.50
N LEU A 9 -11.42 30.63 7.17
CA LEU A 9 -11.03 29.43 6.42
C LEU A 9 -9.54 29.09 6.59
N LEU A 10 -8.66 30.09 6.63
CA LEU A 10 -7.24 29.89 6.90
C LEU A 10 -7.00 29.34 8.31
N TYR A 11 -7.72 29.82 9.33
CA TYR A 11 -7.63 29.27 10.68
C TYR A 11 -8.13 27.83 10.76
N VAL A 12 -9.23 27.50 10.08
CA VAL A 12 -9.73 26.13 10.02
C VAL A 12 -8.71 25.22 9.34
N LEU A 13 -8.14 25.63 8.21
CA LEU A 13 -7.12 24.85 7.50
C LEU A 13 -5.86 24.66 8.35
N PHE A 14 -5.40 25.73 9.01
CA PHE A 14 -4.26 25.67 9.93
C PHE A 14 -4.52 24.72 11.10
N PHE A 15 -5.69 24.83 11.73
CA PHE A 15 -6.08 23.94 12.82
C PHE A 15 -6.11 22.47 12.38
N MET A 16 -6.69 22.18 11.22
CA MET A 16 -6.74 20.82 10.66
C MET A 16 -5.33 20.27 10.36
N MET A 17 -4.43 21.08 9.81
CA MET A 17 -3.03 20.68 9.59
C MET A 17 -2.31 20.42 10.92
N ALA A 18 -2.47 21.31 11.90
CA ALA A 18 -1.88 21.13 13.23
C ALA A 18 -2.41 19.85 13.90
N PHE A 19 -3.72 19.61 13.81
CA PHE A 19 -4.35 18.41 14.36
C PHE A 19 -3.75 17.13 13.79
N ILE A 20 -3.55 17.06 12.47
CA ILE A 20 -2.93 15.89 11.83
C ILE A 20 -1.44 15.79 12.20
N TYR A 21 -0.71 16.90 12.16
CA TYR A 21 0.71 16.93 12.48
C TYR A 21 0.99 16.40 13.90
N PHE A 22 0.20 16.83 14.88
CA PHE A 22 0.31 16.40 16.27
C PHE A 22 -0.50 15.14 16.61
N SER A 23 -1.15 14.52 15.64
CA SER A 23 -1.90 13.28 15.88
C SER A 23 -0.95 12.13 16.24
N PRO A 24 -1.31 11.26 17.21
CA PRO A 24 -0.47 10.15 17.65
C PRO A 24 -0.53 9.00 16.64
N LYS A 25 0.19 9.12 15.52
CA LYS A 25 0.11 8.20 14.38
C LYS A 25 0.54 6.77 14.75
N VAL A 26 1.45 6.65 15.71
CA VAL A 26 1.83 5.37 16.33
C VAL A 26 0.63 4.62 16.92
N ASN A 27 -0.29 5.31 17.59
CA ASN A 27 -1.48 4.67 18.16
C ASN A 27 -2.48 4.24 17.07
N ILE A 28 -2.59 5.02 15.99
CA ILE A 28 -3.40 4.65 14.82
C ILE A 28 -2.84 3.37 14.19
N TYR A 29 -1.51 3.28 14.08
CA TYR A 29 -0.84 2.08 13.60
C TYR A 29 -1.11 0.87 14.48
N TYR A 30 -0.93 0.96 15.80
CA TYR A 30 -1.21 -0.16 16.70
C TYR A 30 -2.68 -0.59 16.67
N PHE A 31 -3.61 0.37 16.51
CA PHE A 31 -5.01 0.02 16.31
C PHE A 31 -5.22 -0.77 15.02
N ALA A 32 -4.62 -0.34 13.91
CA ALA A 32 -4.71 -1.05 12.63
C ALA A 32 -4.10 -2.46 12.73
N GLU A 33 -2.94 -2.58 13.37
CA GLU A 33 -2.27 -3.85 13.64
C GLU A 33 -3.18 -4.80 14.44
N GLN A 34 -3.81 -4.34 15.53
CA GLN A 34 -4.75 -5.17 16.29
C GLN A 34 -5.92 -5.68 15.45
N GLN A 35 -6.41 -4.90 14.47
CA GLN A 35 -7.45 -5.39 13.55
C GLN A 35 -6.91 -6.42 12.55
N LEU A 36 -5.66 -6.27 12.11
CA LEU A 36 -4.98 -7.21 11.22
C LEU A 36 -4.66 -8.53 11.94
N GLN A 37 -4.25 -8.49 13.21
CA GLN A 37 -3.97 -9.65 14.03
C GLN A 37 -5.19 -10.57 14.17
N LYS A 38 -6.40 -10.01 14.28
CA LYS A 38 -7.66 -10.79 14.28
C LYS A 38 -7.87 -11.60 12.99
N LYS A 39 -7.23 -11.19 11.88
CA LYS A 39 -7.24 -11.90 10.59
C LYS A 39 -5.98 -12.78 10.40
N GLY A 40 -5.15 -12.91 11.43
CA GLY A 40 -3.90 -13.65 11.41
C GLY A 40 -2.76 -12.94 10.67
N ILE A 41 -2.83 -11.62 10.48
CA ILE A 41 -1.77 -10.82 9.86
C ILE A 41 -1.02 -10.08 10.97
N VAL A 42 0.30 -10.28 11.06
CA VAL A 42 1.15 -9.71 12.11
C VAL A 42 2.38 -9.07 11.47
N LEU A 43 2.77 -7.90 11.94
CA LEU A 43 4.08 -7.30 11.66
C LEU A 43 4.91 -7.47 12.93
N ASN A 44 6.17 -7.89 12.78
CA ASN A 44 7.11 -8.03 13.89
C ASN A 44 8.42 -7.31 13.56
N ASP A 45 9.22 -7.08 14.60
CA ASP A 45 10.56 -6.48 14.56
C ASP A 45 10.59 -5.06 13.97
N GLU A 46 9.43 -4.40 13.88
CA GLU A 46 9.33 -3.06 13.35
C GLU A 46 9.83 -1.99 14.31
N THR A 47 10.51 -0.98 13.76
CA THR A 47 10.82 0.26 14.47
C THR A 47 9.98 1.39 13.92
N LEU A 48 9.25 2.09 14.79
CA LEU A 48 8.34 3.17 14.45
C LEU A 48 9.01 4.54 14.68
N SER A 49 8.82 5.47 13.74
CA SER A 49 9.27 6.86 13.83
C SER A 49 8.17 7.79 13.34
N ASP A 50 7.67 8.65 14.23
CA ASP A 50 6.66 9.66 13.89
C ASP A 50 7.34 10.95 13.41
N GLU A 51 7.09 11.31 12.15
CA GLU A 51 7.66 12.47 11.46
C GLU A 51 6.54 13.45 11.03
N GLY A 52 5.62 13.78 11.96
CA GLY A 52 4.66 14.87 11.79
C GLY A 52 3.47 14.51 10.90
N PHE A 53 3.61 14.53 9.57
CA PHE A 53 2.56 14.04 8.66
C PHE A 53 2.79 12.59 8.23
N THR A 54 3.98 12.06 8.53
CA THR A 54 4.41 10.74 8.09
C THR A 54 4.71 9.87 9.30
N LEU A 55 4.31 8.60 9.24
CA LEU A 55 4.80 7.55 10.14
C LEU A 55 5.71 6.63 9.33
N GLU A 56 6.97 6.51 9.73
CA GLU A 56 7.91 5.54 9.17
C GLU A 56 7.96 4.28 10.02
N ILE A 57 7.88 3.13 9.35
CA ILE A 57 8.00 1.79 9.92
C ILE A 57 9.18 1.13 9.22
N LYS A 58 10.21 0.72 9.95
CA LYS A 58 11.44 0.15 9.37
C LYS A 58 11.65 -1.29 9.83
N ASN A 59 12.21 -2.11 8.93
CA ASN A 59 12.63 -3.50 9.17
C ASN A 59 11.52 -4.44 9.65
N ALA A 60 10.30 -4.27 9.15
CA ALA A 60 9.17 -5.11 9.55
C ALA A 60 9.22 -6.50 8.87
N VAL A 61 8.86 -7.54 9.60
CA VAL A 61 8.64 -8.90 9.10
C VAL A 61 7.15 -9.21 9.12
N LEU A 62 6.59 -9.54 7.95
CA LEU A 62 5.18 -9.84 7.76
C LEU A 62 4.91 -11.33 7.93
N TYR A 63 4.05 -11.66 8.87
CA TYR A 63 3.51 -12.99 9.09
C TYR A 63 2.04 -13.06 8.69
N VAL A 64 1.66 -14.10 7.97
CA VAL A 64 0.26 -14.44 7.66
C VAL A 64 -0.02 -15.84 8.17
N LYS A 65 -0.95 -15.97 9.12
CA LYS A 65 -1.26 -17.22 9.83
C LYS A 65 0.01 -17.91 10.38
N SER A 66 0.87 -17.12 11.03
CA SER A 66 2.16 -17.55 11.59
C SER A 66 3.24 -17.95 10.57
N LEU A 67 2.99 -17.80 9.27
CA LEU A 67 3.99 -18.03 8.22
C LEU A 67 4.67 -16.72 7.84
N GLU A 68 6.00 -16.69 7.92
CA GLU A 68 6.80 -15.59 7.41
C GLU A 68 6.57 -15.46 5.90
N THR A 69 5.92 -14.37 5.49
CA THR A 69 5.46 -14.18 4.11
C THR A 69 6.32 -13.16 3.37
N ALA A 70 6.80 -12.12 4.07
CA ALA A 70 7.66 -11.11 3.48
C ALA A 70 8.51 -10.39 4.54
N LYS A 71 9.67 -9.87 4.13
CA LYS A 71 10.45 -8.87 4.86
C LYS A 71 10.32 -7.53 4.18
N ILE A 72 10.14 -6.47 4.95
CA ILE A 72 9.87 -5.13 4.46
C ILE A 72 10.89 -4.16 5.04
N GLN A 73 11.70 -3.55 4.18
CA GLN A 73 12.71 -2.62 4.63
C GLN A 73 12.10 -1.34 5.22
N LYS A 74 11.13 -0.74 4.52
CA LYS A 74 10.52 0.51 4.93
C LYS A 74 9.06 0.61 4.49
N ILE A 75 8.20 1.08 5.38
CA ILE A 75 6.83 1.51 5.09
C ILE A 75 6.73 2.97 5.53
N LYS A 76 6.16 3.85 4.70
CA LYS A 76 5.76 5.19 5.08
C LYS A 76 4.25 5.31 4.96
N LEU A 77 3.60 5.72 6.04
CA LEU A 77 2.20 6.10 6.05
C LEU A 77 2.14 7.62 6.06
N ASN A 78 1.72 8.21 4.94
CA ASN A 78 1.54 9.65 4.84
C ASN A 78 0.07 9.98 5.03
N LEU A 79 -0.22 10.81 6.04
CA LEU A 79 -1.56 11.21 6.40
C LEU A 79 -1.71 12.70 6.09
N PHE A 80 -2.35 13.03 4.97
CA PHE A 80 -2.65 14.41 4.60
C PHE A 80 -4.16 14.64 4.47
N LEU A 81 -4.57 15.90 4.49
CA LEU A 81 -6.00 16.28 4.47
C LEU A 81 -6.73 15.79 3.21
N LEU A 82 -6.09 15.92 2.05
CA LEU A 82 -6.72 15.65 0.75
C LEU A 82 -6.41 14.27 0.19
N TYR A 83 -5.32 13.66 0.68
CA TYR A 83 -4.92 12.32 0.27
C TYR A 83 -4.11 11.65 1.37
N ASN A 84 -4.20 10.34 1.41
CA ASN A 84 -3.37 9.50 2.25
C ASN A 84 -2.62 8.54 1.35
N SER A 85 -1.37 8.22 1.69
CA SER A 85 -0.60 7.25 0.93
C SER A 85 0.14 6.28 1.81
N VAL A 86 0.36 5.10 1.25
CA VAL A 86 1.19 4.05 1.82
C VAL A 86 2.29 3.77 0.82
N GLU A 87 3.52 4.03 1.21
CA GLU A 87 4.73 3.66 0.46
C GLU A 87 5.37 2.46 1.14
N VAL A 88 5.67 1.43 0.38
CA VAL A 88 6.45 0.29 0.84
C VAL A 88 7.67 0.17 -0.06
N GLU A 89 8.86 0.11 0.52
CA GLU A 89 10.13 0.01 -0.19
C GLU A 89 10.89 -1.23 0.28
N GLY A 90 11.58 -1.88 -0.66
CA GLY A 90 12.48 -3.01 -0.34
C GLY A 90 11.74 -4.21 0.25
N LEU A 91 10.67 -4.65 -0.40
CA LEU A 91 9.92 -5.84 0.02
C LEU A 91 10.53 -7.09 -0.61
N VAL A 92 10.81 -8.08 0.23
CA VAL A 92 11.32 -9.39 -0.17
C VAL A 92 10.33 -10.45 0.26
N LEU A 93 9.75 -11.16 -0.71
CA LEU A 93 8.83 -12.26 -0.45
C LEU A 93 9.60 -13.49 0.07
N SER A 94 8.90 -14.34 0.84
CA SER A 94 9.43 -15.63 1.26
C SER A 94 9.75 -16.54 0.08
N ASP A 95 10.69 -17.46 0.27
CA ASP A 95 11.13 -18.40 -0.78
C ASP A 95 9.99 -19.25 -1.35
N MET A 96 8.90 -19.45 -0.60
CA MET A 96 7.70 -20.13 -1.08
C MET A 96 7.10 -19.44 -2.32
N ALA A 97 7.23 -18.11 -2.41
CA ALA A 97 6.73 -17.34 -3.55
C ALA A 97 7.58 -17.52 -4.82
N SER A 98 8.82 -18.02 -4.71
CA SER A 98 9.76 -18.15 -5.83
C SER A 98 9.29 -19.12 -6.92
N GLY A 99 8.35 -20.01 -6.62
CA GLY A 99 7.71 -20.87 -7.61
C GLY A 99 6.72 -20.13 -8.54
N PHE A 100 6.29 -18.93 -8.16
CA PHE A 100 5.18 -18.23 -8.80
C PHE A 100 5.51 -16.81 -9.24
N ILE A 101 6.40 -16.11 -8.52
CA ILE A 101 6.75 -14.72 -8.81
C ILE A 101 8.18 -14.41 -8.36
N PRO A 102 8.90 -13.50 -9.05
CA PRO A 102 10.15 -12.95 -8.53
C PRO A 102 10.00 -12.39 -7.11
N LEU A 103 10.96 -12.69 -6.25
CA LEU A 103 10.88 -12.42 -4.81
C LEU A 103 11.02 -10.94 -4.45
N HIS A 104 11.75 -10.17 -5.24
CA HIS A 104 12.08 -8.78 -4.91
C HIS A 104 11.08 -7.80 -5.52
N VAL A 105 10.40 -7.07 -4.64
CA VAL A 105 9.53 -5.94 -4.96
C VAL A 105 10.24 -4.66 -4.53
N LYS A 106 10.52 -3.79 -5.50
CA LYS A 106 11.29 -2.56 -5.26
C LYS A 106 10.44 -1.55 -4.51
N SER A 107 9.23 -1.28 -5.00
CA SER A 107 8.34 -0.30 -4.39
C SER A 107 6.88 -0.64 -4.63
N LEU A 108 6.04 -0.31 -3.66
CA LEU A 108 4.59 -0.28 -3.74
C LEU A 108 4.12 1.07 -3.22
N TYR A 109 3.29 1.74 -4.01
CA TYR A 109 2.67 3.01 -3.67
C TYR A 109 1.17 2.84 -3.76
N LEU A 110 0.45 3.04 -2.65
CA LEU A 110 -1.01 3.10 -2.61
C LEU A 110 -1.42 4.52 -2.24
N VAL A 111 -2.48 5.02 -2.87
CA VAL A 111 -3.04 6.33 -2.62
C VAL A 111 -4.56 6.27 -2.52
N HIS A 112 -5.09 6.94 -1.52
CA HIS A 112 -6.51 7.18 -1.32
C HIS A 112 -6.73 8.69 -1.25
N THR A 113 -7.77 9.19 -1.91
CA THR A 113 -8.00 10.65 -2.00
C THR A 113 -9.44 10.98 -1.66
N VAL A 114 -9.68 12.18 -1.14
CA VAL A 114 -11.04 12.66 -0.86
C VAL A 114 -11.86 12.91 -2.14
N PHE A 115 -11.19 13.10 -3.28
CA PHE A 115 -11.83 13.29 -4.58
C PHE A 115 -12.28 11.98 -5.23
N ASP A 116 -11.73 10.84 -4.78
CA ASP A 116 -12.10 9.50 -5.23
C ASP A 116 -12.18 8.55 -4.03
N PRO A 117 -13.11 8.80 -3.08
CA PRO A 117 -13.07 8.18 -1.76
C PRO A 117 -13.43 6.69 -1.76
N LEU A 118 -14.03 6.21 -2.85
CA LEU A 118 -14.48 4.82 -3.00
C LEU A 118 -13.44 3.92 -3.68
N HIS A 119 -12.34 4.50 -4.15
CA HIS A 119 -11.27 3.77 -4.82
C HIS A 119 -9.92 4.01 -4.14
N VAL A 120 -9.13 2.96 -4.00
CA VAL A 120 -7.70 3.05 -3.66
C VAL A 120 -6.93 2.68 -4.91
N LYS A 121 -6.04 3.57 -5.35
CA LYS A 121 -5.19 3.35 -6.53
C LYS A 121 -3.78 3.05 -6.07
N GLY A 122 -3.05 2.31 -6.89
CA GLY A 122 -1.67 2.02 -6.57
C GLY A 122 -0.81 1.68 -7.76
N LYS A 123 0.49 1.75 -7.53
CA LYS A 123 1.53 1.33 -8.47
C LYS A 123 2.54 0.50 -7.72
N CYS A 124 3.00 -0.57 -8.35
CA CYS A 124 4.01 -1.46 -7.80
C CYS A 124 5.08 -1.69 -8.85
N SER A 125 6.33 -1.78 -8.43
CA SER A 125 7.47 -2.09 -9.29
C SER A 125 8.38 -3.10 -8.62
N GLY A 126 8.98 -3.98 -9.40
CA GLY A 126 9.89 -4.99 -8.90
C GLY A 126 10.50 -5.82 -10.02
N GLU A 127 11.13 -6.93 -9.64
CA GLU A 127 11.71 -7.85 -10.63
C GLU A 127 10.67 -8.48 -11.55
N PHE A 128 9.41 -8.55 -11.11
CA PHE A 128 8.29 -9.04 -11.91
C PHE A 128 7.84 -8.05 -12.99
N GLY A 129 8.27 -6.78 -12.94
CA GLY A 129 7.85 -5.70 -13.83
C GLY A 129 7.13 -4.59 -13.08
N GLU A 130 6.10 -4.02 -13.71
CA GLU A 130 5.25 -2.98 -13.14
C GLU A 130 3.83 -3.52 -12.96
N ALA A 131 3.12 -3.05 -11.94
CA ALA A 131 1.71 -3.33 -11.76
C ALA A 131 0.93 -2.08 -11.35
N ASP A 132 -0.22 -1.89 -11.99
CA ASP A 132 -1.21 -0.91 -11.59
C ASP A 132 -2.27 -1.61 -10.73
N ILE A 133 -2.55 -1.06 -9.55
CA ILE A 133 -3.48 -1.62 -8.56
C ILE A 133 -4.71 -0.70 -8.48
N ASN A 134 -5.89 -1.31 -8.49
CA ASN A 134 -7.16 -0.62 -8.28
C ASN A 134 -8.02 -1.43 -7.31
N ILE A 135 -8.41 -0.81 -6.20
CA ILE A 135 -9.30 -1.40 -5.20
C ILE A 135 -10.59 -0.60 -5.20
N ASP A 136 -11.70 -1.24 -5.54
CA ASP A 136 -13.04 -0.67 -5.45
C ASP A 136 -13.68 -1.10 -4.11
N LEU A 137 -13.89 -0.14 -3.21
CA LEU A 137 -14.42 -0.41 -1.86
C LEU A 137 -15.92 -0.71 -1.86
N VAL A 138 -16.65 -0.28 -2.89
CA VAL A 138 -18.08 -0.55 -3.05
C VAL A 138 -18.29 -1.97 -3.57
N LYS A 139 -17.59 -2.32 -4.65
CA LYS A 139 -17.66 -3.66 -5.23
C LYS A 139 -16.86 -4.69 -4.43
N ARG A 140 -15.99 -4.24 -3.52
CA ARG A 140 -15.02 -5.06 -2.78
C ARG A 140 -14.17 -5.91 -3.72
N THR A 141 -13.65 -5.27 -4.75
CA THR A 141 -12.82 -5.92 -5.76
C THR A 141 -11.43 -5.31 -5.77
N LEU A 142 -10.43 -6.18 -5.79
CA LEU A 142 -9.05 -5.87 -6.07
C LEU A 142 -8.75 -6.27 -7.51
N GLN A 143 -8.28 -5.31 -8.31
CA GLN A 143 -7.77 -5.53 -9.65
C GLN A 143 -6.29 -5.15 -9.71
N VAL A 144 -5.47 -6.06 -10.23
CA VAL A 144 -4.04 -5.82 -10.44
C VAL A 144 -3.72 -6.06 -11.91
N LEU A 145 -3.32 -5.01 -12.61
CA LEU A 145 -2.87 -5.06 -13.99
C LEU A 145 -1.34 -5.11 -14.00
N ILE A 146 -0.79 -6.27 -14.34
CA ILE A 146 0.65 -6.54 -14.38
C ILE A 146 1.16 -6.34 -15.81
N LYS A 147 2.18 -5.48 -15.95
CA LYS A 147 3.03 -5.32 -17.12
C LYS A 147 4.32 -6.11 -16.86
N PRO A 148 4.42 -7.37 -17.32
CA PRO A 148 5.47 -8.28 -16.87
C PRO A 148 6.85 -7.90 -17.43
N SER A 149 7.88 -8.09 -16.62
CA SER A 149 9.28 -7.96 -17.05
C SER A 149 9.71 -9.13 -17.95
N LYS A 150 10.88 -9.01 -18.58
CA LYS A 150 11.50 -10.13 -19.31
C LYS A 150 11.68 -11.36 -18.41
N LYS A 151 12.10 -11.16 -17.15
CA LYS A 151 12.28 -12.25 -16.16
C LYS A 151 10.95 -12.95 -15.86
N MET A 152 9.87 -12.20 -15.70
CA MET A 152 8.52 -12.74 -15.50
C MET A 152 8.05 -13.53 -16.72
N LEU A 153 8.28 -13.00 -17.92
CA LEU A 153 7.92 -13.64 -19.19
C LEU A 153 8.73 -14.89 -19.52
N THR A 154 9.95 -15.05 -19.01
CA THR A 154 10.79 -16.23 -19.28
C THR A 154 10.65 -17.31 -18.22
N HIS A 155 10.77 -16.94 -16.93
CA HIS A 155 10.85 -17.90 -15.83
C HIS A 155 9.51 -18.18 -15.15
N TYR A 156 8.50 -17.32 -15.31
CA TYR A 156 7.23 -17.39 -14.58
C TYR A 156 6.01 -17.46 -15.50
N ARG A 157 6.18 -18.07 -16.68
CA ARG A 157 5.12 -18.21 -17.70
C ARG A 157 3.89 -18.95 -17.18
N THR A 158 4.08 -19.95 -16.32
CA THR A 158 2.99 -20.75 -15.72
C THR A 158 2.04 -19.86 -14.92
N THR A 159 2.56 -18.96 -14.08
CA THR A 159 1.77 -17.98 -13.35
C THR A 159 0.99 -17.07 -14.30
N LEU A 160 1.64 -16.53 -15.33
CA LEU A 160 1.01 -15.64 -16.30
C LEU A 160 -0.12 -16.32 -17.08
N ARG A 161 -0.05 -17.64 -17.32
CA ARG A 161 -1.12 -18.41 -17.97
C ARG A 161 -2.40 -18.49 -17.14
N ASN A 162 -2.30 -18.34 -15.82
CA ASN A 162 -3.45 -18.36 -14.91
C ASN A 162 -4.11 -16.98 -14.77
N LEU A 163 -3.56 -15.95 -15.42
CA LEU A 163 -4.10 -14.58 -15.40
C LEU A 163 -4.88 -14.28 -16.68
N LYS A 164 -5.86 -13.36 -16.58
CA LYS A 164 -6.61 -12.89 -17.75
C LYS A 164 -5.68 -11.99 -18.58
N LYS A 165 -5.58 -12.21 -19.89
CA LYS A 165 -4.82 -11.31 -20.76
C LYS A 165 -5.60 -10.02 -21.00
N ASP A 166 -4.91 -8.89 -20.92
CA ASP A 166 -5.42 -7.60 -21.34
C ASP A 166 -5.16 -7.37 -22.83
N LYS A 167 -5.96 -6.48 -23.45
CA LYS A 167 -5.85 -6.12 -24.87
C LYS A 167 -4.49 -5.53 -25.24
N ASN A 168 -3.81 -4.90 -24.28
CA ASN A 168 -2.51 -4.24 -24.50
C ASN A 168 -1.31 -5.12 -24.14
N GLY A 169 -1.50 -6.44 -24.00
CA GLY A 169 -0.43 -7.38 -23.67
C GLY A 169 -0.06 -7.46 -22.19
N GLY A 170 -0.84 -6.80 -21.32
CA GLY A 170 -0.77 -6.97 -19.86
C GLY A 170 -1.51 -8.20 -19.36
N PHE A 171 -1.39 -8.48 -18.07
CA PHE A 171 -2.07 -9.57 -17.38
C PHE A 171 -2.86 -9.04 -16.19
N VAL A 172 -4.12 -9.43 -16.08
CA VAL A 172 -5.05 -8.97 -15.05
C VAL A 172 -5.30 -10.09 -14.06
N TYR A 173 -5.05 -9.78 -12.79
CA TYR A 173 -5.54 -10.53 -11.65
C TYR A 173 -6.73 -9.77 -11.03
N GLU A 174 -7.79 -10.48 -10.68
CA GLU A 174 -9.00 -9.91 -10.12
C GLU A 174 -9.50 -10.80 -8.99
N GLN A 175 -9.76 -10.21 -7.82
CA GLN A 175 -10.16 -10.92 -6.62
C GLN A 175 -11.23 -10.13 -5.86
N SER A 176 -12.32 -10.79 -5.49
CA SER A 176 -13.36 -10.24 -4.60
C SER A 176 -13.09 -10.63 -3.14
N PHE A 177 -13.46 -9.76 -2.19
CA PHE A 177 -13.23 -9.96 -0.75
C PHE A 177 -14.38 -9.44 0.15
#